data_AF-A0A4R1AWJ3-F1
#
_entry.id   AF-A0A4R1AWJ3-F1
#
_cell.length_a   1.000
_cell.length_b   1.000
_cell.length_c   1.000
_cell.angle_alpha   90.00
_cell.angle_beta   90.00
_cell.angle_gamma   90.00
#
_symmetry.space_group_name_H-M   'P 1'
#
loop_
_entity.id
_entity.type
_entity.pdbx_description
1 polymer ?
#
loop_
_entity_poly.entity_id
_entity_poly.type
_entity_poly.pdbx_seq_one_letter_code
_entity_poly.pdbx_strand_id
1 'polypeptide(L)'
;MPRKSAQSNEGSDGDTVSHLSNNQQNKDEIGKLSRMLAAVLEYLSDEEIEEIDIDYILEKTEGLREWWNLYQEKNRKLIEKEIKESLSDLPLEELQRIREQIKNKQD
;
A
#
# COMPACT_ATOMS: atom_id res chain seq x y z
N MET A 1 -30.77 51.59 32.77
CA MET A 1 -30.40 51.25 31.37
C MET A 1 -29.16 52.05 31.01
N PRO A 2 -28.13 51.39 30.47
CA PRO A 2 -27.96 51.35 29.02
C PRO A 2 -27.76 49.90 28.50
N ARG A 3 -28.36 49.60 27.36
CA ARG A 3 -28.24 48.30 26.66
C ARG A 3 -26.90 48.25 25.94
N LYS A 4 -26.10 47.19 26.17
CA LYS A 4 -24.95 46.87 25.34
C LYS A 4 -25.37 45.77 24.37
N SER A 5 -25.84 46.18 23.20
CA SER A 5 -26.07 45.29 22.06
C SER A 5 -24.73 45.04 21.39
N ALA A 6 -24.19 43.83 21.53
CA ALA A 6 -23.11 43.34 20.67
C ALA A 6 -23.73 42.38 19.66
N GLN A 7 -24.20 42.96 18.55
CA GLN A 7 -24.45 42.23 17.32
C GLN A 7 -23.18 42.37 16.47
N SER A 8 -22.42 41.30 16.36
CA SER A 8 -21.38 41.09 15.35
C SER A 8 -21.66 39.71 14.77
N ASN A 9 -22.37 39.68 13.64
CA ASN A 9 -21.84 39.65 12.29
C ASN A 9 -21.68 38.19 11.84
N GLU A 10 -22.50 37.86 10.85
CA GLU A 10 -22.57 36.62 10.11
C GLU A 10 -21.21 36.22 9.53
N GLY A 11 -21.00 34.91 9.39
CA GLY A 11 -19.85 34.36 8.68
C GLY A 11 -19.41 33.02 9.26
N SER A 12 -20.22 31.97 9.10
CA SER A 12 -19.74 30.59 9.21
C SER A 12 -20.35 29.75 8.09
N ASP A 13 -20.19 30.23 6.86
CA ASP A 13 -20.18 29.37 5.68
C ASP A 13 -18.71 29.09 5.35
N GLY A 14 -18.33 27.82 5.40
CA GLY A 14 -17.05 27.37 4.88
C GLY A 14 -16.29 26.39 5.75
N ASP A 15 -16.91 25.29 6.17
CA ASP A 15 -16.12 24.14 6.66
C ASP A 15 -16.80 22.79 6.37
N THR A 16 -17.31 22.62 5.14
CA THR A 16 -17.96 21.38 4.70
C THR A 16 -17.42 20.81 3.38
N VAL A 17 -16.21 21.20 2.95
CA VAL A 17 -15.66 20.76 1.65
C VAL A 17 -14.43 19.84 1.77
N SER A 18 -13.78 19.71 2.93
CA SER A 18 -12.55 18.90 2.99
C SER A 18 -12.76 17.39 3.08
N HIS A 19 -13.99 16.90 3.32
CA HIS A 19 -14.22 15.47 3.57
C HIS A 19 -14.67 14.66 2.33
N LEU A 20 -14.99 15.32 1.20
CA LEU A 20 -15.49 14.64 0.00
C LEU A 20 -14.37 14.10 -0.92
N SER A 21 -13.19 14.72 -0.89
CA SER A 21 -12.09 14.39 -1.81
C SER A 21 -11.45 13.02 -1.56
N ASN A 22 -11.51 12.52 -0.32
CA ASN A 22 -10.86 11.26 0.05
C ASN A 22 -11.63 10.00 -0.42
N ASN A 23 -12.92 10.15 -0.70
CA ASN A 23 -13.77 9.04 -1.17
C ASN A 23 -13.67 8.82 -2.69
N GLN A 24 -13.33 9.85 -3.47
CA GLN A 24 -13.17 9.71 -4.93
C GLN A 24 -11.85 9.02 -5.28
N GLN A 25 -10.74 9.41 -4.62
CA GLN A 25 -9.43 8.79 -4.86
C GLN A 25 -9.43 7.29 -4.56
N ASN A 26 -10.06 6.86 -3.46
CA ASN A 26 -10.20 5.43 -3.14
C ASN A 26 -11.06 4.66 -4.15
N LYS A 27 -12.13 5.27 -4.67
CA LYS A 27 -12.99 4.61 -5.68
C LYS A 27 -12.24 4.40 -7.00
N ASP A 28 -11.40 5.36 -7.39
CA ASP A 28 -10.59 5.25 -8.61
C ASP A 28 -9.51 4.18 -8.48
N GLU A 29 -8.88 4.04 -7.31
CA GLU A 29 -7.92 2.97 -7.03
C GLU A 29 -8.57 1.58 -7.04
N ILE A 30 -9.73 1.42 -6.39
CA ILE A 30 -10.49 0.17 -6.42
C ILE A 30 -10.93 -0.17 -7.86
N GLY A 31 -11.32 0.84 -8.64
CA GLY A 31 -11.68 0.67 -10.05
C GLY A 31 -10.50 0.17 -10.89
N LYS A 32 -9.30 0.74 -10.69
CA LYS A 32 -8.07 0.29 -11.36
C LYS A 32 -7.70 -1.13 -10.97
N LEU A 33 -7.74 -1.46 -9.67
CA LEU A 33 -7.47 -2.82 -9.19
C LEU A 33 -8.46 -3.85 -9.74
N SER A 34 -9.74 -3.51 -9.77
CA SER A 34 -10.78 -4.38 -10.34
C SER A 34 -10.54 -4.64 -11.83
N ARG A 35 -10.11 -3.62 -12.59
CA ARG A 35 -9.77 -3.77 -14.01
C ARG A 35 -8.54 -4.64 -14.22
N MET A 36 -7.48 -4.43 -13.43
CA MET A 36 -6.29 -5.29 -13.50
C MET A 36 -6.63 -6.74 -13.17
N LEU A 37 -7.42 -6.97 -12.12
CA LEU A 37 -7.87 -8.32 -11.75
C LEU A 37 -8.69 -8.96 -12.89
N ALA A 38 -9.60 -8.21 -13.50
CA ALA A 38 -10.38 -8.71 -14.64
C ALA A 38 -9.48 -9.15 -15.81
N ALA A 39 -8.48 -8.33 -16.17
CA ALA A 39 -7.54 -8.66 -17.25
C ALA A 39 -6.68 -9.89 -16.95
N VAL A 40 -6.22 -10.05 -15.69
CA VAL A 40 -5.50 -11.27 -15.27
C VAL A 40 -6.42 -12.49 -15.34
N LEU A 41 -7.65 -12.38 -14.86
CA LEU A 41 -8.61 -13.50 -14.90
C LEU A 41 -9.01 -13.87 -16.32
N GLU A 42 -9.13 -12.90 -17.23
CA GLU A 42 -9.39 -13.13 -18.65
C GLU A 42 -8.28 -14.00 -19.25
N TYR A 43 -7.01 -13.64 -19.03
CA TYR A 43 -5.87 -14.47 -19.44
C TYR A 43 -5.93 -15.87 -18.82
N LEU A 44 -6.14 -15.98 -17.51
CA LEU A 44 -6.15 -17.29 -16.83
C LEU A 44 -7.36 -18.17 -17.20
N SER A 45 -8.42 -17.59 -17.73
CA SER A 45 -9.61 -18.32 -18.18
C SER A 45 -9.51 -18.85 -19.60
N ASP A 46 -8.46 -18.47 -20.34
CA ASP A 46 -8.24 -18.95 -21.70
C ASP A 46 -7.76 -20.40 -21.68
N GLU A 47 -8.63 -21.31 -22.15
CA GLU A 47 -8.36 -22.76 -22.21
C GLU A 47 -7.25 -23.13 -23.21
N GLU A 48 -6.85 -22.21 -24.11
CA GLU A 48 -5.72 -22.41 -25.02
C GLU A 48 -4.36 -22.23 -24.32
N ILE A 49 -4.35 -21.68 -23.10
CA ILE A 49 -3.13 -21.42 -22.33
C ILE A 49 -2.76 -22.64 -21.48
N GLU A 50 -1.83 -23.43 -21.98
CA GLU A 50 -1.30 -24.60 -21.27
C GLU A 50 -0.36 -24.21 -20.12
N GLU A 51 0.41 -23.12 -20.29
CA GLU A 51 1.40 -22.64 -19.31
C GLU A 51 1.20 -21.15 -19.03
N ILE A 52 1.19 -20.80 -17.74
CA ILE A 52 1.05 -19.42 -17.31
C ILE A 52 2.38 -18.69 -17.50
N ASP A 53 2.41 -17.75 -18.45
CA ASP A 53 3.48 -16.78 -18.62
C ASP A 53 3.22 -15.54 -17.76
N ILE A 54 3.91 -15.46 -16.63
CA ILE A 54 3.79 -14.34 -15.69
C ILE A 54 4.33 -13.04 -16.30
N ASP A 55 5.39 -13.10 -17.10
CA ASP A 55 5.96 -11.89 -17.71
C ASP A 55 5.00 -11.29 -18.73
N TYR A 56 4.33 -12.15 -19.51
CA TYR A 56 3.24 -11.72 -20.40
C TYR A 56 2.09 -11.04 -19.63
N ILE A 57 1.62 -11.63 -18.53
CA ILE A 57 0.54 -11.03 -17.71
C ILE A 57 0.95 -9.66 -17.18
N LEU A 58 2.18 -9.53 -16.67
CA LEU A 58 2.71 -8.27 -16.14
C LEU A 58 2.89 -7.20 -17.22
N GLU A 59 3.18 -7.59 -18.46
CA GLU A 59 3.34 -6.68 -19.59
C GLU A 59 2.01 -6.28 -20.25
N LYS A 60 1.04 -7.19 -20.31
CA LYS A 60 -0.26 -6.94 -20.94
C LYS A 60 -1.31 -6.34 -20.02
N THR A 61 -1.13 -6.46 -18.72
CA THR A 61 -2.03 -5.84 -17.74
C THR A 61 -1.52 -4.46 -17.35
N GLU A 62 -2.15 -3.43 -17.88
CA GLU A 62 -1.77 -2.02 -17.63
C GLU A 62 -1.72 -1.72 -16.11
N GLY A 63 -0.58 -1.23 -15.64
CA GLY A 63 -0.35 -0.81 -14.25
C GLY A 63 -0.06 -1.95 -13.26
N LEU A 64 -0.12 -3.21 -13.69
CA LEU A 64 0.10 -4.35 -12.79
C LEU A 64 1.55 -4.45 -12.32
N ARG A 65 2.52 -4.19 -13.22
CA ARG A 65 3.95 -4.20 -12.89
C ARG A 65 4.31 -3.12 -11.87
N GLU A 66 3.85 -1.89 -12.07
CA GLU A 66 4.06 -0.79 -11.12
C GLU A 66 3.41 -1.10 -9.77
N TRP A 67 2.16 -1.58 -9.79
CA TRP A 67 1.46 -1.95 -8.56
C TRP A 67 2.20 -3.04 -7.78
N TRP A 68 2.68 -4.07 -8.49
CA TRP A 68 3.44 -5.17 -7.91
C TRP A 68 4.76 -4.69 -7.27
N ASN A 69 5.51 -3.84 -7.97
CA ASN A 69 6.74 -3.25 -7.44
C ASN A 69 6.48 -2.43 -6.17
N LEU A 70 5.43 -1.61 -6.16
CA LEU A 70 5.05 -0.83 -4.98
C LEU A 70 4.63 -1.72 -3.82
N TYR A 71 3.92 -2.81 -4.09
CA TYR A 71 3.54 -3.79 -3.09
C TYR A 71 4.78 -4.48 -2.49
N GLN A 72 5.72 -4.96 -3.33
CA GLN A 72 6.97 -5.58 -2.86
C GLN A 72 7.80 -4.63 -1.99
N GLU A 73 7.89 -3.36 -2.38
CA GLU A 73 8.60 -2.32 -1.61
C GLU A 73 7.96 -2.09 -0.23
N LYS A 74 6.62 -1.96 -0.18
CA LYS A 74 5.88 -1.81 1.08
C LYS A 74 6.07 -3.04 1.97
N ASN A 75 5.96 -4.23 1.39
CA ASN A 75 6.12 -5.48 2.11
C ASN A 75 7.54 -5.64 2.66
N ARG A 76 8.58 -5.29 1.88
CA ARG A 76 9.97 -5.28 2.36
C ARG A 76 10.14 -4.40 3.58
N LYS A 77 9.59 -3.19 3.57
CA LYS A 77 9.66 -2.26 4.71
C LYS A 77 8.92 -2.79 5.94
N LEU A 78 7.77 -3.43 5.74
CA LEU A 78 7.00 -4.05 6.82
C LEU A 78 7.79 -5.18 7.47
N ILE A 79 8.33 -6.10 6.66
CA ILE A 79 9.18 -7.19 7.14
C ILE A 79 10.43 -6.65 7.85
N GLU A 80 11.10 -5.64 7.29
CA GLU A 80 12.27 -5.02 7.92
C GLU A 80 11.94 -4.43 9.30
N LYS A 81 10.77 -3.80 9.42
CA LYS A 81 10.29 -3.27 10.70
C LYS A 81 10.02 -4.39 11.70
N GLU A 82 9.29 -5.43 11.30
CA GLU A 82 9.00 -6.60 12.15
C GLU A 82 10.28 -7.29 12.61
N ILE A 83 11.27 -7.43 11.72
CA ILE A 83 12.59 -7.97 12.08
C ILE A 83 13.26 -7.08 13.11
N LYS A 84 13.29 -5.76 12.91
CA LYS A 84 13.91 -4.82 13.86
C LYS A 84 13.29 -4.91 15.25
N GLU A 85 11.96 -4.96 15.32
CA GLU A 85 11.20 -5.11 16.57
C GLU A 85 11.49 -6.46 17.22
N SER A 86 11.50 -7.55 16.44
CA SER A 86 11.80 -8.88 16.95
C SER A 86 13.23 -9.00 17.48
N LEU A 87 14.20 -8.38 16.79
CA LEU A 87 15.60 -8.41 17.18
C LEU A 87 15.87 -7.56 18.43
N SER A 88 15.11 -6.49 18.69
CA SER A 88 15.31 -5.68 19.90
C SER A 88 15.00 -6.42 21.20
N ASP A 89 14.17 -7.46 21.13
CA ASP A 89 13.77 -8.26 22.28
C ASP A 89 14.69 -9.46 22.55
N LEU A 90 15.65 -9.74 21.64
CA LEU A 90 16.55 -10.88 21.77
C LEU A 90 17.76 -10.59 22.67
N PRO A 91 18.25 -11.59 23.43
CA PRO A 91 19.49 -11.46 24.19
C PRO A 91 20.71 -11.38 23.26
N LEU A 92 21.78 -10.74 23.76
CA LEU A 92 23.01 -10.50 23.00
C LEU A 92 23.62 -11.77 22.39
N GLU A 93 23.60 -12.88 23.11
CA GLU A 93 24.14 -14.17 22.64
C GLU A 93 23.39 -14.69 21.40
N GLU A 94 22.06 -14.51 21.36
CA GLU A 94 21.25 -14.89 20.20
C GLU A 94 21.50 -13.94 19.02
N LEU A 95 21.62 -12.64 19.29
CA LEU A 95 22.01 -11.65 18.28
C LEU A 95 23.40 -11.95 17.67
N GLN A 96 24.35 -12.41 18.49
CA GLN A 96 25.67 -12.85 18.01
C GLN A 96 25.59 -14.09 17.12
N ARG A 97 24.80 -15.09 17.51
CA ARG A 97 24.56 -16.29 16.68
C ARG A 97 23.95 -15.94 15.33
N ILE A 98 22.95 -15.06 15.31
CA ILE A 98 22.33 -14.57 14.06
C ILE A 98 23.37 -13.86 13.20
N ARG A 99 24.20 -12.98 13.78
CA ARG A 99 25.28 -12.28 13.06
C ARG A 99 26.28 -13.24 12.41
N GLU A 100 26.70 -14.29 13.12
CA GLU A 100 27.63 -15.29 12.60
C GLU A 100 27.01 -16.09 11.44
N GLN A 101 25.75 -16.49 11.55
CA GLN A 101 25.02 -17.17 10.48
C GLN A 101 24.90 -16.33 9.21
N ILE A 102 24.69 -15.01 9.35
CA ILE A 102 24.62 -14.09 8.21
C ILE A 102 26.00 -13.96 7.55
N LYS A 103 27.07 -13.82 8.35
CA LYS A 103 28.44 -13.70 7.84
C LYS A 103 28.84 -14.92 7.00
N ASN A 104 28.52 -16.12 7.46
CA ASN A 104 28.84 -17.37 6.77
C ASN A 104 28.03 -17.63 5.49
N LYS A 105 26.96 -16.86 5.23
CA LYS A 105 26.17 -16.95 3.99
C LYS A 105 26.70 -16.06 2.86
N GLN A 106 27.60 -15.13 3.17
CA GLN A 106 28.20 -14.21 2.19
C GLN A 106 29.58 -14.66 1.69
N ASP A 107 30.11 -15.76 2.24
CA ASP A 107 31.30 -16.48 1.77
C ASP A 107 30.88 -17.69 0.91
#